data_AF-A0A6A8GB59-F1
#
_entry.id   AF-A0A6A8GB59-F1
#
_cell.length_a   1.000
_cell.length_b   1.000
_cell.length_c   1.000
_cell.angle_alpha   90.00
_cell.angle_beta   90.00
_cell.angle_gamma   90.00
#
_symmetry.space_group_name_H-M   'P 1'
#
loop_
_entity.id
_entity.type
_entity.pdbx_description
1 polymer ?
#
loop_
_entity_poly.entity_id
_entity_poly.type
_entity_poly.pdbx_seq_one_letter_code
_entity_poly.pdbx_strand_id
1 'polypeptide(L)'
;MRIRDTEARKARFDELMMASPENTKSKAIDRAVEFYIAMAGAHRDGQLEQLLARAKEQGSVTPEEIAEVLDTDYLPVRAETAYSVGEE
;
A
#
# COMPACT_ATOMS: atom_id res chain seq x y z
N MET A 1 16.15 20.58 0.06
CA MET A 1 15.08 20.80 1.05
C MET A 1 15.56 20.33 2.41
N ARG A 2 15.48 21.15 3.48
CA ARG A 2 15.84 20.73 4.84
C ARG A 2 14.56 20.47 5.64
N ILE A 3 14.25 19.19 5.83
CA ILE A 3 13.11 18.74 6.61
C ILE A 3 13.53 18.72 8.09
N ARG A 4 12.76 19.36 8.98
CA ARG A 4 13.08 19.39 10.43
C ARG A 4 12.89 18.01 11.07
N ASP A 5 13.90 17.44 11.69
CA ASP A 5 13.71 16.16 12.37
C ASP A 5 12.96 16.35 13.68
N THR A 6 11.83 15.65 13.79
CA THR A 6 11.10 15.42 15.04
C THR A 6 11.18 13.92 15.33
N GLU A 7 11.00 13.51 16.59
CA GLU A 7 11.04 12.08 16.96
C GLU A 7 10.00 11.27 16.18
N ALA A 8 8.78 11.80 16.03
CA ALA A 8 7.74 11.19 15.21
C ALA A 8 8.15 11.04 13.72
N ARG A 9 8.94 11.98 13.19
CA ARG A 9 9.42 11.92 11.81
C ARG A 9 10.53 10.89 11.64
N LYS A 10 11.42 10.78 12.63
CA LYS A 10 12.47 9.74 12.65
C LYS A 10 11.84 8.35 12.64
N ALA A 11 10.87 8.09 13.53
CA ALA A 11 10.14 6.83 13.58
C ALA A 11 9.49 6.48 12.22
N ARG A 12 8.80 7.43 11.59
CA ARG A 12 8.21 7.23 10.26
C ARG A 12 9.26 6.98 9.17
N PHE A 13 10.43 7.63 9.24
CA PHE A 13 11.50 7.33 8.29
C PHE A 13 12.07 5.94 8.49
N ASP A 14 12.15 5.46 9.72
CA ASP A 14 12.63 4.11 10.00
C ASP A 14 11.60 3.07 9.53
N GLU A 15 10.31 3.30 9.75
CA GLU A 15 9.22 2.50 9.17
C GLU A 15 9.24 2.49 7.63
N LEU A 16 9.42 3.66 7.02
CA LEU A 16 9.52 3.78 5.56
C LEU A 16 10.73 2.99 5.02
N MET A 17 11.88 3.05 5.70
CA MET A 17 13.07 2.29 5.33
C MET A 17 12.87 0.77 5.46
N MET A 18 12.10 0.32 6.45
CA MET A 18 11.75 -1.10 6.60
C MET A 18 10.77 -1.58 5.51
N ALA A 19 9.82 -0.73 5.12
CA ALA A 19 8.81 -1.04 4.11
C ALA A 19 9.29 -0.87 2.66
N SER A 20 10.36 -0.09 2.45
CA SER A 20 10.89 0.23 1.13
C SER A 20 12.06 -0.69 0.77
N PRO A 21 12.20 -1.14 -0.49
CA PRO A 21 13.37 -1.90 -0.96
C PRO A 21 14.64 -1.03 -1.11
N GLU A 22 14.61 0.22 -0.65
CA GLU A 22 15.65 1.21 -0.94
C GLU A 22 16.68 1.29 0.19
N ASN A 23 17.94 1.49 -0.20
CA ASN A 23 19.06 1.51 0.76
C ASN A 23 19.31 2.88 1.40
N THR A 24 18.65 3.95 0.94
CA THR A 24 18.83 5.30 1.49
C THR A 24 17.50 6.01 1.72
N LYS A 25 17.45 6.86 2.76
CA LYS A 25 16.26 7.64 3.12
C LYS A 25 15.76 8.49 1.96
N SER A 26 16.66 9.14 1.23
CA SER A 26 16.29 9.99 0.09
C SER A 26 15.59 9.19 -1.00
N LYS A 27 16.13 8.02 -1.40
CA LYS A 27 15.49 7.17 -2.41
C LYS A 27 14.15 6.60 -1.94
N ALA A 28 14.05 6.21 -0.67
CA ALA A 28 12.79 5.74 -0.10
C ALA A 28 11.72 6.84 -0.13
N ILE A 29 12.09 8.10 0.16
CA ILE A 29 11.19 9.26 0.05
C ILE A 29 10.79 9.49 -1.42
N ASP A 30 11.75 9.51 -2.34
CA ASP A 30 11.47 9.73 -3.77
C ASP A 30 10.48 8.68 -4.28
N ARG A 31 10.69 7.40 -3.96
CA ARG A 31 9.78 6.30 -4.31
C ARG A 31 8.38 6.48 -3.70
N ALA A 32 8.29 6.88 -2.43
CA ALA A 32 7.00 7.12 -1.78
C ALA A 32 6.24 8.29 -2.43
N VAL A 33 6.96 9.33 -2.84
CA VAL A 33 6.39 10.49 -3.56
C VAL A 33 5.92 10.07 -4.95
N GLU A 34 6.73 9.32 -5.70
CA GLU A 34 6.34 8.78 -7.02
C GLU A 34 5.08 7.94 -6.93
N PHE A 35 4.99 7.05 -5.94
CA PHE A 35 3.80 6.26 -5.67
C PHE A 35 2.58 7.14 -5.42
N TYR A 36 2.69 8.14 -4.54
CA TYR A 36 1.58 9.04 -4.22
C TYR A 36 1.13 9.85 -5.43
N ILE A 37 2.07 10.35 -6.25
CA ILE A 37 1.76 11.09 -7.49
C ILE A 37 1.06 10.18 -8.50
N ALA A 38 1.55 8.97 -8.72
CA ALA A 38 0.92 8.01 -9.63
C ALA A 38 -0.51 7.66 -9.20
N MET A 39 -0.74 7.51 -7.89
CA MET A 39 -2.05 7.19 -7.33
C MET A 39 -3.04 8.36 -7.42
N ALA A 40 -2.57 9.61 -7.24
CA ALA A 40 -3.42 10.79 -7.36
C ALA A 40 -4.02 10.96 -8.78
N GLY A 41 -3.40 10.37 -9.81
CA GLY A 41 -3.95 10.34 -11.16
C GLY A 41 -4.85 9.15 -11.47
N ALA A 42 -4.95 8.16 -10.58
CA ALA A 42 -5.51 6.84 -10.88
C ALA A 42 -6.83 6.50 -10.15
N HIS A 43 -7.21 7.22 -9.09
CA HIS A 43 -8.36 6.87 -8.24
C HIS A 43 -9.27 8.06 -7.93
N ARG A 44 -10.54 7.78 -7.61
CA ARG A 44 -11.41 8.77 -6.96
C ARG A 44 -10.88 9.01 -5.53
N ASP A 45 -10.89 10.26 -5.09
CA ASP A 45 -10.36 10.68 -3.79
C ASP A 45 -10.86 9.77 -2.65
N GLY A 46 -9.93 9.21 -1.87
CA GLY A 46 -10.22 8.47 -0.64
C GLY A 46 -10.39 6.95 -0.76
N GLN A 47 -10.37 6.36 -1.96
CA GLN A 47 -10.56 4.91 -2.13
C GLN A 47 -9.38 4.10 -1.58
N LEU A 48 -8.13 4.56 -1.80
CA LEU A 48 -6.93 3.90 -1.29
C LEU A 48 -6.89 3.93 0.25
N GLU A 49 -7.25 5.06 0.85
CA GLU A 49 -7.33 5.22 2.30
C GLU A 49 -8.36 4.28 2.93
N GLN A 50 -9.51 4.10 2.28
CA GLN A 50 -10.53 3.15 2.71
C GLN A 50 -10.03 1.71 2.66
N LEU A 51 -9.37 1.31 1.56
CA LEU A 51 -8.77 -0.02 1.43
C LEU A 51 -7.72 -0.28 2.52
N LEU A 52 -6.82 0.68 2.75
CA LEU A 52 -5.77 0.57 3.77
C LEU A 52 -6.35 0.54 5.19
N ALA A 53 -7.38 1.33 5.47
CA ALA A 53 -8.07 1.32 6.75
C ALA A 53 -8.73 -0.05 7.02
N ARG A 54 -9.47 -0.58 6.04
CA ARG A 54 -10.12 -1.89 6.13
C ARG A 54 -9.11 -3.01 6.31
N ALA A 55 -8.02 -3.01 5.52
CA ALA A 55 -6.91 -3.95 5.66
C ALA A 55 -6.29 -3.91 7.07
N LYS A 56 -6.14 -2.72 7.65
CA LYS A 56 -5.57 -2.55 8.98
C LYS A 56 -6.48 -3.09 10.08
N GLU A 57 -7.80 -2.98 9.91
CA GLU A 57 -8.79 -3.45 10.88
C GLU A 57 -8.94 -4.98 10.87
N GLN A 58 -8.97 -5.60 9.69
CA GLN A 58 -9.30 -7.03 9.55
C GLN A 58 -8.12 -7.90 9.07
N GLY A 59 -6.96 -7.30 8.77
CA GLY A 59 -5.71 -7.97 8.37
C GLY A 59 -5.52 -8.16 6.86
N SER A 60 -6.60 -8.28 6.09
CA SER A 60 -6.57 -8.38 4.63
C SER A 60 -7.87 -7.85 4.02
N VAL A 61 -7.93 -7.66 2.70
CA VAL A 61 -9.16 -7.23 2.01
C VAL A 61 -9.44 -8.23 0.90
N THR A 62 -10.67 -8.72 0.81
CA THR A 62 -11.06 -9.69 -0.23
C THR A 62 -11.29 -9.00 -1.58
N PRO A 63 -11.24 -9.72 -2.71
CA PRO A 63 -11.56 -9.15 -4.02
C PRO A 63 -12.92 -8.46 -4.08
N GLU A 64 -13.94 -9.01 -3.42
CA GLU A 64 -15.29 -8.44 -3.36
C GLU A 64 -15.30 -7.10 -2.63
N GLU A 65 -14.58 -7.00 -1.52
CA GLU A 65 -14.46 -5.76 -0.75
C GLU A 65 -13.64 -4.70 -1.50
N ILE A 66 -12.63 -5.12 -2.26
CA ILE A 66 -11.88 -4.22 -3.15
C ILE A 66 -12.82 -3.67 -4.23
N ALA A 67 -13.62 -4.53 -4.86
CA ALA A 67 -14.59 -4.13 -5.88
C ALA A 67 -15.65 -3.15 -5.33
N GLU A 68 -16.14 -3.41 -4.11
CA GLU A 68 -17.06 -2.53 -3.38
C GLU A 68 -16.46 -1.12 -3.19
N VAL A 69 -15.24 -1.02 -2.65
CA VAL A 69 -14.60 0.29 -2.40
C VAL A 69 -14.27 1.02 -3.71
N LEU A 70 -13.93 0.27 -4.75
CA LEU A 70 -13.61 0.83 -6.06
C LEU A 70 -14.85 1.21 -6.88
N ASP A 71 -16.06 0.87 -6.42
CA ASP A 71 -17.33 1.08 -7.14
C ASP A 71 -17.27 0.49 -8.56
N THR A 72 -16.88 -0.79 -8.65
CA THR A 72 -16.74 -1.53 -9.91
C THR A 72 -17.31 -2.93 -9.82
N ASP A 73 -17.96 -3.39 -10.89
CA ASP A 73 -18.53 -4.74 -10.97
C ASP A 73 -17.45 -5.83 -11.11
N TYR A 74 -16.29 -5.47 -11.67
CA TYR A 74 -15.19 -6.40 -11.94
C TYR A 74 -13.83 -5.74 -11.68
N LEU A 75 -12.91 -6.50 -11.08
CA LEU A 75 -11.51 -6.10 -10.96
C LEU A 75 -10.73 -6.61 -12.19
N PRO A 76 -9.93 -5.79 -12.87
CA PRO A 76 -9.15 -6.20 -14.03
C PRO A 76 -7.86 -6.94 -13.61
N VAL A 77 -7.96 -7.87 -12.66
CA VAL A 77 -6.83 -8.64 -12.13
C VAL A 77 -7.03 -10.12 -12.39
N ARG A 78 -5.94 -10.84 -12.66
CA ARG A 78 -5.93 -12.32 -12.71
C ARG A 78 -5.43 -12.83 -11.36
N ALA A 79 -6.22 -13.67 -10.70
CA ALA A 79 -5.84 -14.36 -9.47
C ALA A 79 -5.59 -15.85 -9.78
N GLU A 80 -4.52 -16.40 -9.21
CA GLU A 80 -4.22 -17.83 -9.26
C GLU A 80 -3.99 -18.32 -7.83
N THR A 81 -4.59 -19.46 -7.48
CA THR A 81 -4.44 -20.08 -6.16
C THR A 81 -3.82 -21.45 -6.35
N ALA A 82 -2.59 -21.63 -5.86
CA ALA A 82 -1.92 -22.91 -5.80
C ALA A 82 -1.88 -23.38 -4.34
N TYR A 83 -2.38 -24.58 -4.08
CA TYR A 83 -2.18 -25.28 -2.82
C TYR A 83 -1.67 -26.68 -3.10
N SER A 84 -0.84 -27.20 -2.19
CA SER A 84 -0.42 -28.60 -2.17
C SER A 84 -0.83 -29.20 -0.83
N VAL A 85 -1.21 -30.47 -0.85
CA VAL A 85 -1.44 -31.27 0.36
C VAL A 85 -0.29 -32.28 0.39
N GLY A 86 0.43 -32.38 1.51
CA GLY A 86 1.54 -33.32 1.64
C GLY A 86 1.05 -34.77 1.48
N GLU A 87 1.81 -35.60 0.77
CA GLU A 87 1.61 -37.05 0.74
C GLU A 87 2.12 -37.65 2.06
N GLU A 88 1.34 -38.56 2.66
CA GLU A 88 1.66 -39.28 3.92
C GLU A 88 3.01 -40.02 3.88
#